data_AF-A0A971V1D1-F1
#
_entry.id   AF-A0A971V1D1-F1
#
_cell.length_a   1.000
_cell.length_b   1.000
_cell.length_c   1.000
_cell.angle_alpha   90.00
_cell.angle_beta   90.00
_cell.angle_gamma   90.00
#
_symmetry.space_group_name_H-M   'P 1'
#
loop_
_entity.id
_entity.type
_entity.pdbx_description
1 polymer ?
#
loop_
_entity_poly.entity_id
_entity_poly.type
_entity_poly.pdbx_seq_one_letter_code
_entity_poly.pdbx_strand_id
1 'polypeptide(L)'
;MNPLLYINWDVDPNIIHTNGFTLGYYNILFVGGLILSAWIVKKIFKKEGLSDDDYARLALYCFVGIVAGARLGHCLFYQPEYYLKHPLEMFLPFSWEGGTFKFTGYRGLASHLFW
;
A
#
# COMPACT_ATOMS: atom_id res chain seq x y z
N MET A 1 -7.32 -4.81 40.85
CA MET A 1 -5.91 -4.87 40.42
C MET A 1 -5.37 -3.44 40.40
N ASN A 2 -4.21 -3.16 41.00
CA ASN A 2 -3.70 -1.80 41.18
C ASN A 2 -3.26 -1.19 39.83
N PRO A 3 -3.87 -0.10 39.33
CA PRO A 3 -3.58 0.47 38.00
C PRO A 3 -2.20 1.14 37.89
N LEU A 4 -1.42 1.19 38.97
CA LEU A 4 -0.09 1.79 39.02
C LEU A 4 1.06 0.83 38.66
N LEU A 5 0.77 -0.47 38.50
CA LEU A 5 1.78 -1.50 38.21
C LEU A 5 1.85 -1.87 36.71
N TYR A 6 0.99 -1.30 35.87
CA TYR A 6 0.99 -1.56 34.44
C TYR A 6 0.56 -0.33 33.65
N ILE A 7 1.17 -0.15 32.49
CA ILE A 7 0.74 0.85 31.51
C ILE A 7 -0.27 0.14 30.62
N ASN A 8 -1.51 0.62 30.62
CA ASN A 8 -2.51 0.16 29.67
C ASN A 8 -2.22 0.81 28.31
N TRP A 9 -1.80 -0.01 27.34
CA TRP A 9 -1.37 0.42 26.00
C TRP A 9 -2.48 0.15 24.97
N ASP A 10 -3.67 0.71 25.22
CA ASP A 10 -4.85 0.60 24.37
C ASP A 10 -5.03 1.87 23.52
N VAL A 11 -4.04 2.15 22.68
CA VAL A 11 -4.11 3.26 21.73
C VAL A 11 -4.89 2.77 20.53
N ASP A 12 -6.01 3.44 20.23
CA ASP A 12 -6.78 3.16 19.02
C ASP A 12 -5.88 3.38 17.79
N PRO A 13 -5.62 2.34 16.97
CA PRO A 13 -4.77 2.48 15.80
C PRO A 13 -5.40 3.34 14.70
N ASN A 14 -6.68 3.67 14.84
CA ASN A 14 -7.48 4.38 13.86
C ASN A 14 -7.85 5.79 14.36
N ILE A 15 -7.67 6.76 13.48
CA ILE A 15 -7.90 8.18 13.77
C ILE A 15 -9.32 8.57 13.38
N ILE A 16 -9.82 8.00 12.27
CA ILE A 16 -11.15 8.28 11.74
C ILE A 16 -11.80 6.96 11.35
N HIS A 17 -12.96 6.69 11.96
CA HIS A 17 -13.89 5.66 11.55
C HIS A 17 -15.08 6.33 10.86
N THR A 18 -15.11 6.29 9.53
CA THR A 18 -16.33 6.55 8.76
C THR A 18 -16.86 5.21 8.26
N ASN A 19 -18.17 5.10 7.99
CA ASN A 19 -18.96 3.87 7.75
C ASN A 19 -18.56 2.99 6.53
N GLY A 20 -17.27 2.94 6.19
CA GLY A 20 -16.65 2.25 5.05
C GLY A 20 -15.20 2.69 4.79
N PHE A 21 -14.63 3.60 5.59
CA PHE A 21 -13.25 4.07 5.44
C PHE A 21 -12.60 4.25 6.83
N THR A 22 -11.54 3.48 7.05
CA THR A 22 -10.76 3.52 8.29
C THR A 22 -9.39 4.14 7.99
N LEU A 23 -9.13 5.30 8.59
CA LEU A 23 -7.83 5.97 8.47
C LEU A 23 -6.98 5.68 9.71
N GLY A 24 -6.02 4.76 9.58
CA GLY A 24 -5.06 4.44 10.63
C GLY A 24 -3.83 5.34 10.64
N TYR A 25 -3.14 5.42 11.78
CA TYR A 25 -1.83 6.08 11.90
C TYR A 25 -0.82 5.55 10.88
N TYR A 26 -0.87 4.25 10.61
CA TYR A 26 -0.06 3.60 9.58
C TYR A 26 -0.23 4.25 8.19
N ASN A 27 -1.47 4.61 7.83
CA ASN A 27 -1.81 5.17 6.53
C ASN A 27 -1.20 6.56 6.37
N ILE A 28 -1.25 7.36 7.44
CA ILE A 28 -0.65 8.70 7.48
C ILE A 28 0.86 8.59 7.38
N LEU A 29 1.49 7.69 8.12
CA LEU A 29 2.94 7.47 8.07
C LEU A 29 3.39 7.01 6.68
N PHE A 30 2.62 6.11 6.06
CA PHE A 30 2.92 5.60 4.73
C PHE A 30 2.82 6.70 3.66
N VAL A 31 1.70 7.44 3.62
CA VAL A 31 1.50 8.56 2.69
C VAL A 31 2.53 9.67 2.95
N GLY A 32 2.81 9.97 4.22
CA GLY A 32 3.83 10.93 4.62
C GLY A 32 5.23 10.55 4.09
N GLY A 33 5.60 9.28 4.19
CA GLY A 33 6.85 8.76 3.62
C GLY A 33 6.94 8.91 2.11
N LEU A 34 5.85 8.64 1.38
CA LEU A 34 5.80 8.84 -0.08
C LEU A 34 5.95 10.31 -0.47
N ILE A 35 5.28 11.22 0.24
CA ILE A 35 5.40 12.67 0.00
C ILE A 35 6.83 13.13 0.29
N LEU A 36 7.42 12.70 1.40
CA LEU A 36 8.79 13.05 1.78
C LEU A 36 9.80 12.57 0.72
N SER A 37 9.67 11.33 0.28
CA SER A 37 10.50 10.75 -0.79
C SER A 37 10.41 11.57 -2.08
N ALA A 38 9.19 11.85 -2.55
CA ALA A 38 8.97 12.65 -3.75
C ALA A 38 9.58 14.06 -3.62
N TRP A 39 9.45 14.68 -2.44
CA TRP A 39 10.02 16.00 -2.18
C TRP A 39 11.56 16.00 -2.21
N ILE A 40 12.20 14.98 -1.63
CA ILE A 40 13.66 14.82 -1.67
C ILE A 40 14.14 14.63 -3.12
N VAL A 41 13.51 13.73 -3.88
CA VAL A 41 13.88 13.46 -5.28
C VAL A 41 13.70 14.71 -6.12
N LYS A 42 12.60 15.45 -5.96
CA LYS A 42 12.37 16.71 -6.66
C LYS A 42 13.46 17.75 -6.35
N LYS A 43 13.90 17.84 -5.10
CA LYS A 43 15.00 18.74 -4.70
C LYS A 43 16.33 18.36 -5.35
N ILE A 44 16.61 17.07 -5.48
CA ILE A 44 17.80 16.55 -6.18
C ILE A 44 17.73 16.90 -7.67
N PHE A 45 16.61 16.62 -8.34
CA PHE A 45 16.41 16.95 -9.76
C PHE A 45 16.60 18.45 -10.05
N LYS A 46 16.06 19.31 -9.20
CA LYS A 46 16.23 20.77 -9.32
C LYS A 46 17.69 21.20 -9.13
N LYS A 47 18.47 20.51 -8.28
CA LYS A 47 19.89 20.81 -8.04
C LYS A 47 20.75 20.41 -9.24
N GLU A 48 20.44 19.29 -9.87
CA GLU A 48 21.16 18.77 -11.03
C GLU A 48 20.75 19.44 -12.36
N GLY A 49 19.76 20.35 -12.35
CA GLY A 49 19.30 21.06 -13.55
C GLY A 49 18.57 20.16 -14.56
N LEU A 50 18.04 19.03 -14.09
CA LEU A 50 17.30 18.07 -14.93
C LEU A 50 15.91 18.60 -15.27
N SER A 51 15.37 18.15 -16.42
CA SER A 51 14.03 18.54 -16.88
C SER A 51 12.94 18.04 -15.93
N ASP A 52 11.94 18.88 -15.65
CA ASP A 52 10.74 18.49 -14.88
C ASP A 52 9.98 17.32 -15.56
N ASP A 53 10.12 17.15 -16.88
CA ASP A 53 9.50 16.07 -17.64
C ASP A 53 10.11 14.70 -17.27
N ASP A 54 11.43 14.64 -17.07
CA ASP A 54 12.12 13.41 -16.66
C ASP A 54 11.77 13.01 -15.22
N TYR A 55 11.60 14.01 -14.35
CA TYR A 55 11.08 13.79 -13.00
C TYR A 55 9.67 13.20 -13.04
N ALA A 56 8.78 13.74 -13.88
CA ALA A 56 7.42 13.24 -14.00
C ALA A 56 7.37 11.78 -14.50
N ARG A 57 8.22 11.43 -15.48
CA ARG A 57 8.37 10.05 -15.96
C ARG A 57 8.86 9.11 -14.85
N LEU A 58 9.91 9.52 -14.12
CA LEU A 58 10.45 8.73 -13.01
C LEU A 58 9.39 8.53 -11.90
N ALA A 59 8.70 9.60 -11.52
CA ALA A 59 7.65 9.56 -10.52
C ALA A 59 6.50 8.62 -10.93
N LEU A 60 6.13 8.62 -12.22
CA LEU A 60 5.13 7.70 -12.75
C LEU A 60 5.61 6.24 -12.67
N TYR A 61 6.84 5.94 -13.07
CA TYR A 61 7.41 4.59 -12.95
C TYR A 61 7.46 4.13 -11.49
N CYS A 62 7.87 5.00 -10.57
CA CYS A 62 7.86 4.71 -9.14
C CYS A 62 6.45 4.45 -8.62
N PHE A 63 5.46 5.27 -9.01
CA PHE A 63 4.07 5.09 -8.61
C PHE A 63 3.51 3.75 -9.09
N VAL A 64 3.72 3.41 -10.37
CA VAL A 64 3.34 2.11 -10.94
C VAL A 64 4.07 0.98 -10.21
N GLY A 65 5.35 1.13 -9.93
CA GLY A 65 6.15 0.17 -9.16
C GLY A 65 5.63 -0.05 -7.73
N ILE A 66 5.19 1.00 -7.05
CA ILE A 66 4.59 0.90 -5.71
C ILE A 66 3.26 0.14 -5.77
N VAL A 67 2.38 0.48 -6.72
CA VAL A 67 1.07 -0.17 -6.86
C VAL A 67 1.24 -1.64 -7.26
N ALA A 68 2.09 -1.92 -8.26
CA ALA A 68 2.38 -3.27 -8.71
C ALA A 68 3.11 -4.07 -7.62
N GLY A 69 4.11 -3.49 -6.96
CA GLY A 69 4.87 -4.12 -5.88
C GLY A 69 3.99 -4.44 -4.67
N ALA A 70 3.08 -3.55 -4.28
CA ALA A 70 2.11 -3.81 -3.22
C ALA A 70 1.20 -4.99 -3.57
N ARG A 71 0.80 -5.11 -4.85
CA ARG A 71 -0.02 -6.23 -5.32
C ARG A 71 0.76 -7.54 -5.34
N LEU A 72 1.96 -7.56 -5.91
CA LEU A 72 2.85 -8.72 -5.94
C LEU A 72 3.20 -9.17 -4.52
N GLY A 73 3.53 -8.24 -3.64
CA GLY A 73 3.81 -8.49 -2.23
C GLY A 73 2.64 -9.17 -1.55
N HIS A 74 1.43 -8.64 -1.66
CA HIS A 74 0.26 -9.28 -1.06
C HIS A 74 0.04 -10.72 -1.58
N CYS A 75 0.17 -10.93 -2.89
CA CYS A 75 -0.01 -12.25 -3.49
C CYS A 75 1.05 -13.26 -3.01
N LEU A 76 2.32 -12.85 -2.92
CA LEU A 76 3.44 -13.71 -2.52
C LEU A 76 3.49 -13.96 -1.01
N PHE A 77 3.18 -12.96 -0.17
CA PHE A 77 3.27 -13.11 1.29
C PHE A 77 2.05 -13.77 1.92
N TYR A 78 0.85 -13.58 1.36
CA TYR A 78 -0.38 -14.13 1.94
C TYR A 78 -0.85 -15.44 1.29
N GLN A 79 -0.63 -15.63 -0.03
CA GLN A 79 -1.14 -16.80 -0.76
C GLN A 79 -0.15 -17.36 -1.80
N PRO A 80 1.09 -17.69 -1.42
CA PRO A 80 2.13 -18.11 -2.37
C PRO A 80 1.75 -19.36 -3.17
N GLU A 81 1.13 -20.37 -2.54
CA GLU A 81 0.79 -21.64 -3.20
C GLU A 81 -0.28 -21.51 -4.30
N TYR A 82 -1.18 -20.54 -4.17
CA TYR A 82 -2.25 -20.28 -5.14
C TYR A 82 -1.72 -19.47 -6.33
N TYR A 83 -1.00 -18.37 -6.07
CA TYR A 83 -0.51 -17.50 -7.14
C TYR A 83 0.69 -18.07 -7.92
N LEU A 84 1.49 -18.97 -7.34
CA LEU A 84 2.52 -19.70 -8.08
C LEU A 84 1.93 -20.66 -9.13
N LYS A 85 0.70 -21.15 -8.91
CA LYS A 85 -0.04 -21.97 -9.87
C LYS A 85 -0.82 -21.13 -10.89
N HIS A 86 -1.18 -19.89 -10.55
CA HIS A 86 -1.91 -18.96 -11.42
C HIS A 86 -1.20 -17.59 -11.53
N PRO A 87 -0.05 -17.50 -12.22
CA PRO A 87 0.76 -16.28 -12.28
C PRO A 87 0.07 -15.10 -12.99
N LEU A 88 -0.88 -15.38 -13.88
CA LEU A 88 -1.67 -14.34 -14.57
C LEU A 88 -2.64 -13.61 -13.63
N GLU A 89 -3.18 -14.28 -12.60
CA GLU A 89 -4.05 -13.67 -11.59
C GLU A 89 -3.30 -12.71 -10.65
N MET A 90 -1.97 -12.73 -10.69
CA MET A 90 -1.11 -11.82 -9.92
C MET A 90 -1.09 -10.41 -10.52
N PHE A 91 -1.21 -10.30 -11.85
CA PHE A 91 -1.22 -9.03 -12.59
C PHE A 91 -2.64 -8.56 -12.94
N LEU A 92 -3.58 -9.49 -13.14
CA LEU A 92 -4.98 -9.18 -13.44
C LEU A 92 -5.81 -9.08 -12.14
N PRO A 93 -6.63 -8.04 -11.94
CA PRO A 93 -7.49 -7.89 -10.75
C PRO A 93 -8.74 -8.80 -10.81
N PHE A 94 -8.60 -9.98 -11.39
CA PHE A 94 -9.64 -10.99 -11.57
C PHE A 94 -9.08 -12.32 -11.07
N SER A 95 -9.76 -12.92 -10.09
CA SER A 95 -9.43 -14.27 -9.65
C SER A 95 -10.49 -15.23 -10.17
N TRP A 96 -10.05 -16.37 -10.71
CA TRP A 96 -10.89 -17.38 -11.33
C TRP A 96 -11.10 -18.55 -10.35
N GLU A 97 -11.71 -18.27 -9.19
CA GLU A 97 -12.13 -19.33 -8.27
C GLU A 97 -13.45 -19.94 -8.76
N GLY A 98 -13.37 -21.13 -9.37
CA GLY A 98 -14.49 -22.06 -9.48
C GLY A 98 -15.69 -21.60 -10.30
N GLY A 99 -15.49 -20.84 -11.38
CA GLY A 99 -16.55 -20.48 -12.34
C GLY A 99 -17.36 -19.22 -12.01
N THR A 100 -16.92 -18.42 -11.03
CA THR A 100 -17.51 -17.11 -10.72
C THR A 100 -16.49 -15.99 -10.89
N PHE A 101 -16.84 -14.94 -11.66
CA PHE A 101 -16.01 -13.74 -11.78
C PHE A 101 -16.03 -12.96 -10.46
N LYS A 102 -14.98 -13.14 -9.64
CA LYS A 102 -14.81 -12.37 -8.41
C LYS A 102 -13.78 -11.28 -8.66
N PHE A 103 -14.25 -10.03 -8.74
CA PHE A 103 -13.36 -8.87 -8.76
C PHE A 103 -12.69 -8.75 -7.40
N THR A 104 -11.43 -9.19 -7.30
CA THR A 104 -10.72 -9.22 -6.02
C THR A 104 -10.25 -7.83 -5.59
N GLY A 105 -10.25 -6.85 -6.49
CA GLY A 105 -9.82 -5.48 -6.23
C GLY A 105 -8.32 -5.38 -5.88
N TYR A 106 -7.80 -4.16 -5.76
CA TYR A 106 -6.41 -3.91 -5.35
C TYR A 106 -6.22 -4.17 -3.84
N ARG A 107 -6.33 -5.42 -3.40
CA ARG A 107 -6.05 -5.86 -2.01
C ARG A 107 -4.57 -5.78 -1.61
N GLY A 108 -3.75 -5.02 -2.33
CA GLY A 108 -2.31 -4.84 -2.03
C GLY A 108 -1.99 -3.60 -1.20
N LEU A 109 -2.75 -2.51 -1.37
CA LEU A 109 -2.51 -1.26 -0.63
C LEU A 109 -3.24 -1.22 0.72
N ALA A 110 -4.22 -2.11 0.94
CA ALA A 110 -5.23 -1.97 1.99
C ALA A 110 -5.68 -3.29 2.64
N SER A 111 -4.95 -4.41 2.50
CA SER A 111 -5.36 -5.68 3.12
C SER A 111 -5.41 -5.64 4.65
N HIS A 112 -4.74 -4.67 5.26
CA HIS A 112 -4.81 -4.37 6.70
C HIS A 112 -5.66 -3.13 7.05
N LEU A 113 -6.27 -2.43 6.09
CA LEU A 113 -7.09 -1.22 6.33
C LEU A 113 -8.58 -1.52 6.60
N PHE A 114 -9.04 -2.73 6.30
CA PHE A 114 -10.47 -3.08 6.25
C PHE A 114 -10.89 -4.23 7.18
N TRP A 115 -10.09 -4.51 8.21
CA TRP A 115 -10.51 -5.33 9.35
C TRP A 115 -10.66 -4.45 10.58
#